data_AF-A0A2V7FXV9-F1
#
_entry.id   AF-A0A2V7FXV9-F1
#
_cell.length_a   1.000
_cell.length_b   1.000
_cell.length_c   1.000
_cell.angle_alpha   90.00
_cell.angle_beta   90.00
_cell.angle_gamma   90.00
#
_symmetry.space_group_name_H-M   'P 1'
#
loop_
_entity.id
_entity.type
_entity.pdbx_description
1 polymer ?
#
loop_
_entity_poly.entity_id
_entity_poly.type
_entity_poly.pdbx_seq_one_letter_code
_entity_poly.pdbx_strand_id
1 'polypeptide(L)'
;PPPPPERKHGRNREWIHLYNDDVVSMPDKWEYPWYAAWDLAFHTIALALVDPEFAKEQLVLFLREWYMHPNGQIPAYEWAFGDVNPPVHAWAAWRVYKIEKRIRGAGDRVFLERVFQKLLLNFTWWVNRKDLEGKNVFQGGFLGLDNIGVFDRSAPLPTGGHIEQSDGTAWMGMYCLNMLAIALELARENPAYEDMASKFFEHFMYIAHAMGHMGDNGDHVDLWNEEDGFFYDVLHTPDGAHPMKVRSLVGLVPLFSVQVIEPEDLARLPRFERRMRWFLDNREDLCHLVTRQLTRDGQKRRLLSLVSGERLQRVLSYMLDESEFLSPHGIRALSRHHREHPYVVHVNGQEHRVDYEPAESSTGLFGGNSNWRGPIWFPMNFLLIESLQRFDHFFRGDFKVEFPTGSGRSMTLWEVAAELSRRLTRIFLRDADGRRPVHGGSELFQTDPHWRDLLLFYEYFHGDNGAGIGASHQTGWTGVVAKLLQQSGG
;
A
#
# COMPACT_ATOMS: atom_id res chain seq x y z
N PRO A 1 -9.60 -29.39 30.17
CA PRO A 1 -8.69 -30.47 29.70
C PRO A 1 -7.37 -29.83 29.23
N PRO A 2 -6.21 -30.45 29.43
CA PRO A 2 -4.96 -29.95 28.83
C PRO A 2 -5.07 -29.98 27.29
N PRO A 3 -4.46 -29.03 26.57
CA PRO A 3 -4.48 -29.01 25.12
C PRO A 3 -3.77 -30.25 24.52
N PRO A 4 -4.15 -30.71 23.32
CA PRO A 4 -3.54 -31.88 22.67
C PRO A 4 -2.02 -31.68 22.42
N PRO A 5 -1.17 -32.71 22.62
CA PRO A 5 0.27 -32.61 22.39
C PRO A 5 0.67 -32.15 20.98
N GLU A 6 -0.15 -32.45 19.97
CA GLU A 6 0.05 -32.11 18.55
C GLU A 6 0.17 -30.60 18.34
N ARG A 7 -0.44 -29.78 19.22
CA ARG A 7 -0.33 -28.31 19.18
C ARG A 7 1.12 -27.83 19.22
N LYS A 8 2.04 -28.59 19.84
CA LYS A 8 3.46 -28.22 19.93
C LYS A 8 4.21 -28.27 18.59
N HIS A 9 3.64 -28.96 17.59
CA HIS A 9 4.27 -29.18 16.29
C HIS A 9 3.44 -28.66 15.12
N GLY A 10 2.23 -28.18 15.37
CA GLY A 10 1.31 -27.66 14.35
C GLY A 10 1.67 -26.25 13.85
N ARG A 11 0.71 -25.66 13.12
CA ARG A 11 0.78 -24.26 12.66
C ARG A 11 1.09 -23.32 13.82
N ASN A 12 1.84 -22.26 13.54
CA ASN A 12 2.17 -21.22 14.51
C ASN A 12 2.94 -21.68 15.76
N ARG A 13 3.58 -22.86 15.75
CA ARG A 13 4.35 -23.38 16.90
C ARG A 13 5.46 -22.44 17.41
N GLU A 14 5.98 -21.57 16.55
CA GLU A 14 7.03 -20.59 16.89
C GLU A 14 6.47 -19.40 17.71
N TRP A 15 5.14 -19.23 17.77
CA TRP A 15 4.45 -18.12 18.43
C TRP A 15 3.93 -18.49 19.82
N ILE A 16 4.80 -19.06 20.66
CA ILE A 16 4.42 -19.58 21.99
C ILE A 16 3.97 -18.51 22.99
N HIS A 17 4.26 -17.24 22.72
CA HIS A 17 3.96 -16.08 23.58
C HIS A 17 2.61 -15.44 23.26
N LEU A 18 1.99 -15.83 22.14
CA LEU A 18 0.77 -15.20 21.66
C LEU A 18 -0.40 -15.49 22.60
N TYR A 19 -1.09 -14.42 23.04
CA TYR A 19 -2.27 -14.50 23.89
C TYR A 19 -3.39 -13.62 23.32
N ASN A 20 -4.41 -14.25 22.75
CA ASN A 20 -5.56 -13.57 22.16
C ASN A 20 -6.75 -13.59 23.13
N ASP A 21 -7.06 -12.44 23.74
CA ASP A 21 -8.15 -12.27 24.73
C ASP A 21 -8.78 -10.86 24.66
N ASP A 22 -8.69 -10.25 23.48
CA ASP A 22 -9.14 -8.88 23.22
C ASP A 22 -10.26 -8.86 22.18
N VAL A 23 -11.04 -7.78 22.15
CA VAL A 23 -12.04 -7.54 21.09
C VAL A 23 -11.33 -6.93 19.89
N VAL A 24 -11.29 -7.69 18.78
CA VAL A 24 -10.59 -7.30 17.55
C VAL A 24 -11.59 -7.08 16.41
N SER A 25 -11.37 -6.03 15.62
CA SER A 25 -12.15 -5.78 14.40
C SER A 25 -11.75 -6.75 13.30
N MET A 26 -12.71 -7.53 12.82
CA MET A 26 -12.50 -8.56 11.80
C MET A 26 -12.77 -8.05 10.38
N PRO A 27 -12.13 -8.64 9.34
CA PRO A 27 -12.40 -8.27 7.95
C PRO A 27 -13.85 -8.53 7.54
N ASP A 28 -14.37 -9.71 7.89
CA ASP A 28 -15.73 -10.19 7.61
C ASP A 28 -16.25 -11.04 8.78
N LYS A 29 -17.55 -10.96 9.09
CA LYS A 29 -18.12 -11.66 10.25
C LYS A 29 -18.37 -13.16 10.06
N TRP A 30 -18.41 -13.65 8.83
CA TRP A 30 -18.74 -15.03 8.46
C TRP A 30 -17.58 -15.76 7.80
N GLU A 31 -16.98 -15.18 6.76
CA GLU A 31 -15.95 -15.82 5.95
C GLU A 31 -14.58 -15.67 6.60
N TYR A 32 -14.34 -14.53 7.26
CA TYR A 32 -13.07 -14.22 7.91
C TYR A 32 -13.24 -13.90 9.41
N PRO A 33 -13.77 -14.84 10.24
CA PRO A 33 -13.96 -14.65 11.68
C PRO A 33 -12.64 -14.77 12.46
N TRP A 34 -11.59 -14.17 11.92
CA TRP A 34 -10.21 -14.17 12.39
C TRP A 34 -9.57 -12.84 11.98
N TYR A 35 -8.52 -12.41 12.67
CA TYR A 35 -7.89 -11.12 12.34
C TYR A 35 -6.82 -11.26 11.25
N ALA A 36 -6.73 -10.24 10.38
CA ALA A 36 -5.53 -9.94 9.61
C ALA A 36 -5.02 -8.55 10.01
N ALA A 37 -3.72 -8.46 10.29
CA ALA A 37 -3.16 -7.23 10.82
C ALA A 37 -3.15 -6.09 9.79
N TRP A 38 -2.91 -6.40 8.51
CA TRP A 38 -2.94 -5.36 7.47
C TRP A 38 -4.36 -4.86 7.16
N ASP A 39 -5.36 -5.74 7.14
CA ASP A 39 -6.78 -5.37 7.07
C ASP A 39 -7.16 -4.39 8.19
N LEU A 40 -6.75 -4.71 9.44
CA LEU A 40 -7.05 -3.89 10.61
C LEU A 40 -6.59 -2.44 10.43
N ALA A 41 -5.44 -2.22 9.80
CA ALA A 41 -4.93 -0.90 9.50
C ALA A 41 -5.94 -0.07 8.68
N PHE A 42 -6.63 -0.68 7.71
CA PHE A 42 -7.70 -0.03 6.94
C PHE A 42 -9.00 0.11 7.74
N HIS A 43 -9.36 -0.88 8.57
CA HIS A 43 -10.55 -0.81 9.44
C HIS A 43 -10.50 0.45 10.31
N THR A 44 -9.32 0.72 10.88
CA THR A 44 -9.12 1.83 11.81
C THR A 44 -9.38 3.20 11.18
N ILE A 45 -9.25 3.34 9.86
CA ILE A 45 -9.55 4.59 9.15
C ILE A 45 -11.05 4.89 9.17
N ALA A 46 -11.88 3.87 8.95
CA ALA A 46 -13.33 3.99 9.02
C ALA A 46 -13.79 4.19 10.48
N LEU A 47 -13.25 3.39 11.41
CA LEU A 47 -13.56 3.46 12.84
C LEU A 47 -13.22 4.83 13.43
N ALA A 48 -12.07 5.41 13.07
CA ALA A 48 -11.63 6.70 13.59
C ALA A 48 -12.52 7.88 13.19
N LEU A 49 -13.44 7.71 12.22
CA LEU A 49 -14.44 8.73 11.92
C LEU A 49 -15.50 8.86 13.02
N VAL A 50 -15.71 7.80 13.80
CA VAL A 50 -16.72 7.71 14.86
C VAL A 50 -16.06 7.63 16.23
N ASP A 51 -15.10 6.72 16.39
CA ASP A 51 -14.37 6.47 17.63
C ASP A 51 -12.85 6.38 17.38
N PRO A 52 -12.14 7.51 17.44
CA PRO A 52 -10.68 7.53 17.33
C PRO A 52 -9.99 6.75 18.45
N GLU A 53 -10.60 6.60 19.64
CA GLU A 53 -9.95 5.89 20.75
C GLU A 53 -9.92 4.40 20.47
N PHE A 54 -11.07 3.82 20.10
CA PHE A 54 -11.13 2.41 19.70
C PHE A 54 -10.19 2.12 18.53
N ALA A 55 -10.13 2.99 17.52
CA ALA A 55 -9.20 2.84 16.40
C ALA A 55 -7.72 2.82 16.84
N LYS A 56 -7.32 3.66 17.79
CA LYS A 56 -5.97 3.65 18.38
C LYS A 56 -5.71 2.36 19.15
N GLU A 57 -6.66 1.90 19.96
CA GLU A 57 -6.56 0.65 20.73
C GLU A 57 -6.33 -0.56 19.83
N GLN A 58 -7.08 -0.66 18.72
CA GLN A 58 -6.92 -1.70 17.71
C GLN A 58 -5.49 -1.71 17.14
N LEU A 59 -4.93 -0.56 16.76
CA LEU A 59 -3.55 -0.48 16.25
C LEU A 59 -2.50 -0.86 17.29
N VAL A 60 -2.70 -0.49 18.56
CA VAL A 60 -1.78 -0.81 19.65
C VAL A 60 -1.79 -2.30 19.97
N LEU A 61 -2.93 -2.98 19.80
CA LEU A 61 -3.12 -4.39 20.16
C LEU A 61 -2.06 -5.30 19.54
N PHE A 62 -1.85 -5.23 18.23
CA PHE A 62 -0.83 -6.03 17.54
C PHE A 62 0.62 -5.62 17.79
N LEU A 63 0.84 -4.55 18.54
CA LEU A 63 2.14 -4.05 18.95
C LEU A 63 2.49 -4.42 20.41
N ARG A 64 1.57 -5.07 21.13
CA ARG A 64 1.78 -5.50 22.52
C ARG A 64 2.67 -6.74 22.60
N GLU A 65 3.31 -6.93 23.74
CA GLU A 65 4.31 -7.98 24.01
C GLU A 65 3.75 -9.40 23.88
N TRP A 66 2.43 -9.56 24.02
CA TRP A 66 1.71 -10.82 23.87
C TRP A 66 1.03 -10.99 22.51
N TYR A 67 1.24 -10.05 21.58
CA TYR A 67 0.82 -10.16 20.18
C TYR A 67 2.02 -10.13 19.23
N MET A 68 2.87 -9.13 19.36
CA MET A 68 4.08 -8.96 18.55
C MET A 68 5.13 -10.00 18.95
N HIS A 69 5.72 -10.65 17.96
CA HIS A 69 6.84 -11.55 18.19
C HIS A 69 8.01 -10.80 18.83
N PRO A 70 8.75 -11.39 19.79
CA PRO A 70 9.93 -10.77 20.42
C PRO A 70 11.04 -10.30 19.45
N ASN A 71 10.97 -10.67 18.17
CA ASN A 71 11.91 -10.24 17.13
C ASN A 71 11.44 -8.98 16.39
N GLY A 72 10.27 -8.43 16.73
CA GLY A 72 9.63 -7.28 16.08
C GLY A 72 8.55 -7.63 15.05
N GLN A 73 8.34 -8.90 14.70
CA GLN A 73 7.32 -9.27 13.71
C GLN A 73 5.90 -9.06 14.26
N ILE A 74 5.06 -8.38 13.48
CA ILE A 74 3.62 -8.28 13.73
C ILE A 74 2.97 -9.57 13.19
N PRO A 75 2.06 -10.22 13.93
CA PRO A 75 1.39 -11.44 13.46
C PRO A 75 0.55 -11.13 12.22
N ALA A 76 0.68 -11.92 11.15
CA ALA A 76 -0.11 -11.71 9.94
C ALA A 76 -1.60 -12.03 10.14
N TYR A 77 -1.94 -13.30 10.31
CA TYR A 77 -3.31 -13.79 10.50
C TYR A 77 -3.35 -15.18 11.17
N GLU A 78 -4.53 -15.59 11.66
CA GLU A 78 -4.66 -16.71 12.61
C GLU A 78 -4.17 -18.07 12.11
N TRP A 79 -4.14 -18.34 10.80
CA TRP A 79 -3.62 -19.61 10.29
C TRP A 79 -2.12 -19.61 10.02
N ALA A 80 -1.46 -18.45 9.92
CA ALA A 80 -0.02 -18.32 9.72
C ALA A 80 0.49 -16.96 10.24
N PHE A 81 0.72 -16.84 11.55
CA PHE A 81 1.21 -15.59 12.15
C PHE A 81 2.55 -15.15 11.60
N GLY A 82 3.38 -16.10 11.16
CA GLY A 82 4.72 -15.87 10.61
C GLY A 82 4.75 -15.34 9.18
N ASP A 83 3.60 -15.23 8.50
CA ASP A 83 3.53 -14.66 7.17
C ASP A 83 3.81 -13.15 7.20
N VAL A 84 3.99 -12.59 6.01
CA VAL A 84 4.37 -11.18 5.83
C VAL A 84 3.23 -10.45 5.14
N ASN A 85 2.78 -9.36 5.75
CA ASN A 85 1.80 -8.47 5.14
C ASN A 85 2.41 -7.11 4.80
N PRO A 86 1.75 -6.28 3.98
CA PRO A 86 2.15 -4.89 3.78
C PRO A 86 2.30 -4.14 5.13
N PRO A 87 3.42 -3.42 5.36
CA PRO A 87 3.69 -2.72 6.61
C PRO A 87 2.92 -1.39 6.73
N VAL A 88 1.60 -1.44 6.58
CA VAL A 88 0.71 -0.25 6.57
C VAL A 88 0.36 0.28 7.97
N HIS A 89 0.81 -0.37 9.05
CA HIS A 89 0.49 0.04 10.43
C HIS A 89 0.96 1.47 10.77
N ALA A 90 2.16 1.86 10.32
CA ALA A 90 2.66 3.22 10.55
C ALA A 90 1.82 4.28 9.83
N TRP A 91 1.35 3.97 8.62
CA TRP A 91 0.43 4.81 7.88
C TRP A 91 -0.90 4.95 8.61
N ALA A 92 -1.49 3.85 9.06
CA ALA A 92 -2.77 3.87 9.75
C ALA A 92 -2.69 4.65 11.06
N ALA A 93 -1.64 4.44 11.87
CA ALA A 93 -1.42 5.20 13.10
C ALA A 93 -1.29 6.70 12.84
N TRP A 94 -0.50 7.08 11.83
CA TRP A 94 -0.38 8.49 11.42
C TRP A 94 -1.72 9.06 10.94
N ARG A 95 -2.52 8.26 10.22
CA ARG A 95 -3.81 8.70 9.70
C ARG A 95 -4.86 8.85 10.79
N VAL A 96 -4.96 7.90 11.72
CA VAL A 96 -5.85 7.97 12.89
C VAL A 96 -5.50 9.19 13.75
N TYR A 97 -4.21 9.43 14.03
CA TYR A 97 -3.76 10.63 14.73
C TYR A 97 -4.22 11.93 14.04
N LYS A 98 -4.07 12.02 12.71
CA LYS A 98 -4.53 13.20 11.94
C LYS A 98 -6.05 13.34 11.93
N ILE A 99 -6.79 12.23 11.87
CA ILE A 99 -8.26 12.24 11.94
C ILE A 99 -8.70 12.75 13.30
N GLU A 100 -8.14 12.23 14.39
CA GLU A 100 -8.39 12.68 15.76
C GLU A 100 -8.07 14.17 15.92
N LYS A 101 -6.88 14.61 15.49
CA LYS A 101 -6.45 16.02 15.56
C LYS A 101 -7.42 16.96 14.87
N ARG A 102 -8.01 16.53 13.75
CA ARG A 102 -9.05 17.30 13.05
C ARG A 102 -10.39 17.33 13.81
N ILE A 103 -10.78 16.23 14.46
CA ILE A 103 -12.05 16.12 15.19
C ILE A 103 -11.99 16.85 16.55
N ARG A 104 -10.91 16.64 17.30
CA ARG A 104 -10.73 17.12 18.68
C ARG A 104 -9.91 18.43 18.77
N GLY A 105 -9.29 18.88 17.68
CA GLY A 105 -8.40 20.05 17.64
C GLY A 105 -6.97 19.79 18.12
N ALA A 106 -6.73 18.67 18.81
CA ALA A 106 -5.41 18.20 19.25
C ALA A 106 -5.29 16.69 18.99
N GLY A 107 -4.09 16.23 18.66
CA GLY A 107 -3.82 14.80 18.44
C GLY A 107 -3.14 14.16 19.63
N ASP A 108 -3.36 12.87 19.84
CA ASP A 108 -2.73 12.09 20.90
C ASP A 108 -1.26 11.75 20.58
N ARG A 109 -0.34 12.55 21.12
CA ARG A 109 1.10 12.37 20.96
C ARG A 109 1.62 11.16 21.73
N VAL A 110 1.04 10.83 22.88
CA VAL A 110 1.45 9.65 23.67
C VAL A 110 1.16 8.37 22.88
N PHE A 111 0.02 8.31 22.21
CA PHE A 111 -0.27 7.25 21.25
C PHE A 111 0.81 7.15 20.16
N LEU A 112 1.19 8.27 19.53
CA LEU A 112 2.25 8.28 18.52
C LEU A 112 3.60 7.79 19.07
N GLU A 113 4.00 8.22 20.26
CA GLU A 113 5.25 7.73 20.88
C GLU A 113 5.20 6.22 21.14
N ARG A 114 4.07 5.71 21.66
CA ARG A 114 3.89 4.28 21.95
C ARG A 114 4.00 3.43 20.68
N VAL A 115 3.29 3.80 19.62
CA VAL A 115 3.35 3.05 18.35
C VAL A 115 4.70 3.22 17.68
N PHE A 116 5.32 4.39 17.74
CA PHE A 116 6.62 4.65 17.11
C PHE A 116 7.71 3.71 17.65
N GLN A 117 7.80 3.54 18.97
CA GLN A 117 8.81 2.65 19.57
C GLN A 117 8.61 1.19 19.15
N LYS A 118 7.35 0.73 19.07
CA LYS A 118 7.03 -0.65 18.65
C LYS A 118 7.25 -0.87 17.16
N LEU A 119 6.86 0.10 16.34
CA LEU A 119 7.09 0.08 14.90
C LEU A 119 8.58 0.20 14.56
N LEU A 120 9.41 0.81 15.40
CA LEU A 120 10.86 0.78 15.24
C LEU A 120 11.42 -0.65 15.34
N LEU A 121 10.89 -1.47 16.26
CA LEU A 121 11.25 -2.90 16.36
C LEU A 121 10.84 -3.65 15.10
N ASN A 122 9.61 -3.41 14.63
CA ASN A 122 9.10 -4.02 13.41
C ASN A 122 9.87 -3.59 12.16
N PHE A 123 10.20 -2.30 12.03
CA PHE A 123 11.05 -1.79 10.96
C PHE A 123 12.42 -2.46 10.96
N THR A 124 13.02 -2.62 12.15
CA THR A 124 14.31 -3.30 12.31
C THR A 124 14.23 -4.78 11.93
N TRP A 125 13.11 -5.44 12.25
CA TRP A 125 12.84 -6.80 11.79
C TRP A 125 12.81 -6.88 10.26
N TRP A 126 12.12 -5.96 9.59
CA TRP A 126 12.07 -5.90 8.12
C TRP A 126 13.48 -5.76 7.51
N VAL A 127 14.27 -4.80 7.98
CA VAL A 127 15.65 -4.60 7.52
C VAL A 127 16.49 -5.86 7.70
N ASN A 128 16.39 -6.54 8.84
CA ASN A 128 17.25 -7.69 9.11
C ASN A 128 16.77 -9.02 8.51
N ARG A 129 15.50 -9.14 8.15
CA ARG A 129 14.89 -10.42 7.74
C ARG A 129 14.37 -10.44 6.30
N LYS A 130 14.17 -9.26 5.71
CA LYS A 130 13.55 -9.11 4.39
C LYS A 130 14.42 -8.37 3.40
N ASP A 131 15.60 -7.88 3.81
CA ASP A 131 16.68 -7.43 2.93
C ASP A 131 17.87 -8.40 3.07
N LEU A 132 17.74 -9.58 2.45
CA LEU A 132 18.68 -10.70 2.65
C LEU A 132 20.12 -10.36 2.27
N GLU A 133 20.30 -9.49 1.27
CA GLU A 133 21.60 -9.10 0.75
C GLU A 133 22.12 -7.77 1.33
N GLY A 134 21.34 -7.10 2.16
CA GLY A 134 21.70 -5.80 2.73
C GLY A 134 21.79 -4.68 1.68
N LYS A 135 21.05 -4.81 0.58
CA LYS A 135 21.08 -3.90 -0.58
C LYS A 135 19.95 -2.88 -0.55
N ASN A 136 19.11 -2.89 0.48
CA ASN A 136 17.88 -2.10 0.60
C ASN A 136 16.83 -2.48 -0.45
N VAL A 137 16.82 -3.75 -0.86
CA VAL A 137 15.84 -4.35 -1.76
C VAL A 137 15.10 -5.42 -0.97
N PHE A 138 13.81 -5.20 -0.76
CA PHE A 138 13.05 -5.96 0.23
C PHE A 138 12.18 -7.01 -0.43
N GLN A 139 12.24 -8.23 0.11
CA GLN A 139 11.50 -9.40 -0.34
C GLN A 139 10.60 -9.86 0.81
N GLY A 140 9.29 -9.66 0.65
CA GLY A 140 8.26 -10.05 1.61
C GLY A 140 7.55 -11.36 1.28
N GLY A 141 7.68 -11.89 0.07
CA GLY A 141 6.91 -13.05 -0.38
C GLY A 141 5.46 -12.66 -0.65
N PHE A 142 4.53 -13.19 0.16
CA PHE A 142 3.07 -13.02 0.07
C PHE A 142 2.58 -11.57 -0.07
N LEU A 143 3.00 -10.67 0.84
CA LEU A 143 2.66 -9.24 0.84
C LEU A 143 1.16 -8.91 0.62
N GLY A 144 0.24 -9.83 0.95
CA GLY A 144 -1.21 -9.62 0.84
C GLY A 144 -1.76 -9.56 -0.59
N LEU A 145 -0.95 -9.90 -1.59
CA LEU A 145 -1.29 -9.84 -3.02
C LEU A 145 -1.15 -11.23 -3.65
N ASP A 146 -1.91 -12.19 -3.13
CA ASP A 146 -1.70 -13.64 -3.21
C ASP A 146 -1.38 -14.14 -4.61
N ASN A 147 -2.26 -13.86 -5.58
CA ASN A 147 -2.16 -14.35 -6.95
C ASN A 147 -1.71 -13.27 -7.95
N ILE A 148 -1.21 -12.12 -7.51
CA ILE A 148 -0.87 -11.01 -8.42
C ILE A 148 0.30 -11.34 -9.34
N GLY A 149 1.20 -12.20 -8.87
CA GLY A 149 2.42 -12.61 -9.57
C GLY A 149 2.24 -13.88 -10.38
N VAL A 150 3.30 -14.22 -11.12
CA VAL A 150 3.39 -15.45 -11.93
C VAL A 150 3.64 -16.68 -11.06
N PHE A 151 4.48 -16.53 -10.04
CA PHE A 151 4.90 -17.59 -9.12
C PHE A 151 4.37 -17.33 -7.71
N ASP A 152 4.29 -18.39 -6.90
CA ASP A 152 4.14 -18.23 -5.45
C ASP A 152 5.39 -17.54 -4.91
N ARG A 153 5.25 -16.28 -4.52
CA ARG A 153 6.34 -15.49 -3.98
C ARG A 153 6.82 -16.01 -2.61
N SER A 154 6.04 -16.87 -1.96
CA SER A 154 6.37 -17.48 -0.67
C SER A 154 6.98 -18.89 -0.80
N ALA A 155 6.97 -19.48 -2.00
CA ALA A 155 7.53 -20.81 -2.25
C ALA A 155 8.89 -20.74 -2.97
N PRO A 156 9.73 -21.78 -2.86
CA PRO A 156 10.93 -21.90 -3.67
C PRO A 156 10.59 -21.87 -5.17
N LEU A 157 11.36 -21.10 -5.94
CA LEU A 157 11.16 -21.02 -7.38
C LEU A 157 11.59 -22.32 -8.08
N PRO A 158 10.84 -22.80 -9.10
CA PRO A 158 11.21 -23.98 -9.87
C PRO A 158 12.58 -23.85 -10.56
N THR A 159 13.00 -22.64 -10.93
CA THR A 159 14.28 -22.36 -11.60
C THR A 159 15.51 -22.52 -10.70
N GLY A 160 15.34 -22.51 -9.38
CA GLY A 160 16.39 -22.02 -8.49
C GLY A 160 16.60 -20.51 -8.68
N GLY A 161 16.92 -19.79 -7.61
CA GLY A 161 17.00 -18.32 -7.61
C GLY A 161 15.93 -17.67 -6.75
N HIS A 162 15.64 -16.39 -7.00
CA HIS A 162 14.72 -15.59 -6.19
C HIS A 162 14.06 -14.47 -7.01
N ILE A 163 13.05 -13.80 -6.42
CA ILE A 163 12.39 -12.63 -7.01
C ILE A 163 12.75 -11.40 -6.18
N GLU A 164 13.29 -10.37 -6.82
CA GLU A 164 13.34 -9.03 -6.26
C GLU A 164 11.96 -8.36 -6.46
N GLN A 165 11.35 -7.96 -5.35
CA GLN A 165 9.98 -7.49 -5.31
C GLN A 165 9.91 -5.96 -5.31
N SER A 166 9.29 -5.40 -6.35
CA SER A 166 9.15 -3.95 -6.48
C SER A 166 8.22 -3.37 -5.42
N ASP A 167 7.11 -4.06 -5.14
CA ASP A 167 6.15 -3.70 -4.10
C ASP A 167 6.75 -3.82 -2.70
N GLY A 168 7.47 -4.91 -2.39
CA GLY A 168 8.15 -5.09 -1.10
C GLY A 168 9.08 -3.94 -0.75
N THR A 169 9.88 -3.52 -1.72
CA THR A 169 10.80 -2.38 -1.58
C THR A 169 10.05 -1.06 -1.47
N ALA A 170 9.02 -0.86 -2.29
CA ALA A 170 8.18 0.35 -2.24
C ALA A 170 7.41 0.50 -0.92
N TRP A 171 6.91 -0.60 -0.36
CA TRP A 171 6.26 -0.64 0.94
C TRP A 171 7.20 -0.19 2.06
N MET A 172 8.46 -0.60 2.01
CA MET A 172 9.48 -0.14 2.97
C MET A 172 9.86 1.33 2.77
N GLY A 173 9.86 1.83 1.53
CA GLY A 173 9.95 3.26 1.25
C GLY A 173 8.81 4.03 1.92
N MET A 174 7.57 3.55 1.80
CA MET A 174 6.39 4.15 2.42
C MET A 174 6.48 4.08 3.95
N TYR A 175 6.91 2.94 4.51
CA TYR A 175 7.11 2.78 5.95
C TYR A 175 8.15 3.76 6.48
N CYS A 176 9.30 3.90 5.81
CA CYS A 176 10.31 4.91 6.12
C CYS A 176 9.71 6.31 6.20
N LEU A 177 8.95 6.72 5.18
CA LEU A 177 8.36 8.05 5.12
C LEU A 177 7.26 8.28 6.17
N ASN A 178 6.46 7.27 6.50
CA ASN A 178 5.48 7.38 7.58
C ASN A 178 6.18 7.51 8.95
N MET A 179 7.24 6.75 9.19
CA MET A 179 8.03 6.88 10.42
C MET A 179 8.77 8.22 10.49
N LEU A 180 9.27 8.74 9.36
CA LEU A 180 9.81 10.09 9.27
C LEU A 180 8.75 11.13 9.64
N ALA A 181 7.54 11.04 9.09
CA ALA A 181 6.45 11.97 9.40
C ALA A 181 6.09 11.97 10.90
N ILE A 182 5.99 10.78 11.51
CA ILE A 182 5.74 10.64 12.95
C ILE A 182 6.91 11.23 13.76
N ALA A 183 8.16 10.92 13.39
CA ALA A 183 9.35 11.46 14.07
C ALA A 183 9.39 12.99 14.00
N LEU A 184 9.10 13.60 12.85
CA LEU A 184 9.05 15.05 12.69
C LEU A 184 7.94 15.67 13.56
N GLU A 185 6.75 15.07 13.63
CA GLU A 185 5.68 15.55 14.52
C GLU A 185 6.11 15.46 16.00
N LEU A 186 6.71 14.34 16.42
CA LEU A 186 7.17 14.14 17.79
C LEU A 186 8.35 15.07 18.15
N ALA A 187 9.25 15.33 17.21
CA ALA A 187 10.41 16.20 17.38
C ALA A 187 10.07 17.65 17.73
N ARG A 188 8.84 18.11 17.43
CA ARG A 188 8.36 19.46 17.75
C ARG A 188 8.39 19.79 19.25
N GLU A 189 8.33 18.79 20.11
CA GLU A 189 8.39 18.96 21.57
C GLU A 189 9.48 18.12 22.24
N ASN A 190 9.96 17.06 21.58
CA ASN A 190 11.03 16.23 22.09
C ASN A 190 12.17 16.09 21.07
N PRO A 191 13.27 16.84 21.23
CA PRO A 191 14.35 16.89 20.25
C PRO A 191 15.08 15.56 20.02
N ALA A 192 14.89 14.54 20.88
CA ALA A 192 15.43 13.19 20.65
C ALA A 192 14.89 12.56 19.35
N TYR A 193 13.69 12.94 18.91
CA TYR A 193 13.13 12.43 17.65
C TYR A 193 13.75 13.08 16.40
N GLU A 194 14.54 14.16 16.51
CA GLU A 194 15.30 14.69 15.36
C GLU A 194 16.36 13.70 14.85
N ASP A 195 16.97 12.93 15.77
CA ASP A 195 17.95 11.90 15.43
C ASP A 195 17.26 10.75 14.67
N MET A 196 16.07 10.37 15.12
CA MET A 196 15.26 9.37 14.43
C MET A 196 14.74 9.85 13.07
N ALA A 197 14.33 11.12 12.96
CA ALA A 197 13.96 11.72 11.69
C ALA A 197 15.13 11.66 10.70
N SER A 198 16.35 11.97 11.16
CA SER A 198 17.57 11.84 10.35
C SER A 198 17.79 10.42 9.87
N LYS A 199 17.65 9.41 10.75
CA LYS A 199 17.73 8.00 10.38
C LYS A 199 16.74 7.64 9.28
N PHE A 200 15.46 8.02 9.42
CA PHE A 200 14.44 7.60 8.46
C PHE A 200 14.56 8.33 7.13
N PHE A 201 15.01 9.59 7.16
CA PHE A 201 15.39 10.32 5.95
C PHE A 201 16.52 9.60 5.21
N GLU A 202 17.65 9.32 5.85
CA GLU A 202 18.79 8.68 5.20
C GLU A 202 18.45 7.28 4.68
N HIS A 203 17.72 6.49 5.48
CA HIS A 203 17.30 5.15 5.08
C HIS A 203 16.37 5.19 3.86
N PHE A 204 15.45 6.17 3.80
CA PHE A 204 14.62 6.37 2.61
C PHE A 204 15.47 6.67 1.36
N MET A 205 16.51 7.50 1.49
CA MET A 205 17.39 7.82 0.37
C MET A 205 18.10 6.58 -0.18
N TYR A 206 18.51 5.64 0.69
CA TYR A 206 19.09 4.38 0.28
C TYR A 206 18.10 3.46 -0.46
N ILE A 207 16.86 3.36 0.04
CA ILE A 207 15.80 2.60 -0.65
C ILE A 207 15.50 3.22 -2.02
N ALA A 208 15.35 4.53 -2.09
CA ALA A 208 15.05 5.24 -3.33
C ALA A 208 16.16 5.08 -4.38
N HIS A 209 17.41 5.02 -3.94
CA HIS A 209 18.54 4.72 -4.82
C HIS A 209 18.49 3.27 -5.33
N ALA A 210 18.33 2.30 -4.43
CA ALA A 210 18.27 0.88 -4.79
C ALA A 210 17.12 0.55 -5.74
N MET A 211 15.96 1.22 -5.63
CA MET A 211 14.86 1.01 -6.57
C MET A 211 15.09 1.62 -7.95
N GLY A 212 15.91 2.66 -8.04
CA GLY A 212 16.06 3.47 -9.24
C GLY A 212 17.34 3.22 -10.03
N HIS A 213 18.39 2.70 -9.38
CA HIS A 213 19.71 2.40 -9.90
C HIS A 213 20.41 1.34 -9.03
N MET A 214 20.49 0.10 -9.49
CA MET A 214 21.26 -0.98 -8.88
C MET A 214 22.63 -1.16 -9.56
N GLY A 215 23.40 -0.07 -9.60
CA GLY A 215 24.85 -0.08 -9.87
C GLY A 215 25.30 -0.25 -11.33
N ASP A 216 26.49 0.29 -11.63
CA ASP A 216 27.17 0.27 -12.94
C ASP A 216 27.82 -1.08 -13.32
N ASN A 217 27.59 -2.13 -12.53
CA ASN A 217 28.11 -3.47 -12.83
C ASN A 217 27.05 -4.20 -13.67
N GLY A 218 27.31 -4.35 -14.97
CA GLY A 218 26.35 -4.76 -16.02
C GLY A 218 25.62 -6.11 -15.91
N ASP A 219 25.50 -6.70 -14.72
CA ASP A 219 24.73 -7.91 -14.42
C ASP A 219 23.42 -7.62 -13.66
N HIS A 220 23.08 -6.36 -13.39
CA HIS A 220 21.88 -5.97 -12.63
C HIS A 220 20.77 -5.40 -13.53
N VAL A 221 19.53 -5.84 -13.27
CA VAL A 221 18.30 -5.30 -13.87
C VAL A 221 17.57 -4.48 -12.81
N ASP A 222 17.34 -3.21 -13.10
CA ASP A 222 16.60 -2.32 -12.20
C ASP A 222 15.11 -2.70 -12.11
N LEU A 223 14.51 -2.47 -10.94
CA LEU A 223 13.06 -2.57 -10.74
C LEU A 223 12.30 -1.55 -11.60
N TRP A 224 12.94 -0.42 -11.94
CA TRP A 224 12.44 0.54 -12.92
C TRP A 224 12.86 0.15 -14.34
N ASN A 225 11.90 -0.09 -15.21
CA ASN A 225 12.20 -0.34 -16.62
C ASN A 225 12.13 0.97 -17.41
N GLU A 226 13.29 1.42 -17.90
CA GLU A 226 13.40 2.70 -18.62
C GLU A 226 12.72 2.70 -19.99
N GLU A 227 12.62 1.55 -20.65
CA GLU A 227 11.92 1.41 -21.94
C GLU A 227 10.41 1.58 -21.77
N ASP A 228 9.82 0.80 -20.86
CA ASP A 228 8.38 0.80 -20.62
C ASP A 228 7.95 2.00 -19.76
N GLY A 229 8.82 2.54 -18.91
CA GLY A 229 8.45 3.62 -17.99
C GLY A 229 7.57 3.14 -16.84
N PHE A 230 7.82 1.91 -16.38
CA PHE A 230 7.01 1.24 -15.39
C PHE A 230 7.89 0.38 -14.48
N PHE A 231 7.39 0.09 -13.27
CA PHE A 231 8.08 -0.74 -12.31
C PHE A 231 7.64 -2.20 -12.41
N TYR A 232 8.59 -3.12 -12.35
CA TYR A 232 8.36 -4.57 -12.40
C TYR A 232 9.16 -5.29 -11.32
N ASP A 233 8.71 -6.48 -10.95
CA ASP A 233 9.57 -7.43 -10.23
C ASP A 233 10.68 -7.93 -11.15
N VAL A 234 11.79 -8.36 -10.57
CA VAL A 234 12.92 -8.96 -11.30
C VAL A 234 13.10 -10.41 -10.86
N LEU A 235 13.05 -11.32 -11.83
CA LEU A 235 13.28 -12.74 -11.64
C LEU A 235 14.77 -13.03 -11.82
N HIS A 236 15.42 -13.55 -10.77
CA HIS A 236 16.78 -14.05 -10.83
C HIS A 236 16.77 -15.56 -11.05
N THR A 237 17.39 -15.98 -12.15
CA THR A 237 17.59 -17.38 -12.52
C THR A 237 19.09 -17.67 -12.69
N PRO A 238 19.51 -18.95 -12.81
CA PRO A 238 20.90 -19.27 -13.14
C PRO A 238 21.39 -18.65 -14.46
N ASP A 239 20.47 -18.32 -15.37
CA ASP A 239 20.78 -17.76 -16.69
C ASP A 239 20.85 -16.22 -16.70
N GLY A 240 20.44 -15.56 -15.60
CA GLY A 240 20.46 -14.11 -15.45
C GLY A 240 19.23 -13.54 -14.76
N ALA A 241 19.18 -12.20 -14.70
CA ALA A 241 18.08 -11.43 -14.15
C ALA A 241 17.17 -10.91 -15.28
N HIS A 242 15.84 -11.01 -15.10
CA HIS A 242 14.86 -10.62 -16.10
C HIS A 242 13.67 -9.88 -15.48
N PRO A 243 13.24 -8.74 -16.05
CA PRO A 243 12.06 -8.05 -15.56
C PRO A 243 10.79 -8.86 -15.88
N MET A 244 9.96 -9.08 -14.88
CA MET A 244 8.66 -9.70 -15.02
C MET A 244 7.65 -8.64 -15.47
N LYS A 245 7.52 -8.44 -16.79
CA LYS A 245 6.67 -7.42 -17.43
C LYS A 245 5.14 -7.65 -17.24
N VAL A 246 4.72 -7.84 -15.99
CA VAL A 246 3.32 -7.91 -15.55
C VAL A 246 2.91 -6.52 -15.06
N ARG A 247 2.08 -5.82 -15.84
CA ARG A 247 1.52 -4.51 -15.48
C ARG A 247 0.43 -4.68 -14.42
N SER A 248 0.84 -4.78 -13.17
CA SER A 248 -0.04 -4.92 -12.00
C SER A 248 0.13 -3.77 -11.01
N LEU A 249 -0.69 -3.77 -9.95
CA LEU A 249 -0.54 -2.83 -8.83
C LEU A 249 0.85 -2.82 -8.22
N VAL A 250 1.64 -3.90 -8.36
CA VAL A 250 3.04 -3.96 -7.94
C VAL A 250 3.82 -2.77 -8.50
N GLY A 251 3.63 -2.43 -9.77
CA GLY A 251 4.29 -1.29 -10.39
C GLY A 251 3.70 0.07 -10.02
N LEU A 252 2.56 0.09 -9.32
CA LEU A 252 1.90 1.30 -8.80
C LEU A 252 2.15 1.54 -7.31
N VAL A 253 2.51 0.52 -6.51
CA VAL A 253 2.90 0.65 -5.09
C VAL A 253 3.98 1.71 -4.84
N PRO A 254 4.99 1.92 -5.72
CA PRO A 254 5.97 3.00 -5.56
C PRO A 254 5.34 4.40 -5.39
N LEU A 255 4.14 4.65 -5.92
CA LEU A 255 3.40 5.89 -5.73
C LEU A 255 2.96 6.14 -4.28
N PHE A 256 2.98 5.14 -3.40
CA PHE A 256 2.59 5.30 -1.99
C PHE A 256 3.63 6.04 -1.15
N SER A 257 4.88 6.04 -1.61
CA SER A 257 5.99 6.69 -0.93
C SER A 257 6.01 8.18 -1.26
N VAL A 258 5.26 8.99 -0.51
CA VAL A 258 5.20 10.45 -0.72
C VAL A 258 5.20 11.17 0.62
N GLN A 259 6.21 12.00 0.84
CA GLN A 259 6.30 12.89 2.00
C GLN A 259 6.79 14.27 1.58
N VAL A 260 6.06 15.29 2.00
CA VAL A 260 6.46 16.69 1.84
C VAL A 260 7.09 17.16 3.15
N ILE A 261 8.24 17.83 3.04
CA ILE A 261 8.87 18.53 4.15
C ILE A 261 8.70 20.03 3.90
N GLU A 262 7.94 20.67 4.78
CA GLU A 262 7.68 22.10 4.71
C GLU A 262 8.85 22.90 5.30
N PRO A 263 9.14 24.11 4.76
CA PRO A 263 10.16 24.99 5.30
C PRO A 263 9.96 25.30 6.79
N GLU A 264 8.71 25.45 7.22
CA GLU A 264 8.35 25.76 8.61
C GLU A 264 8.67 24.61 9.56
N ASP A 265 8.61 23.36 9.09
CA ASP A 265 9.00 22.20 9.89
C ASP A 265 10.52 22.17 10.07
N LEU A 266 11.30 22.46 9.01
CA LEU A 266 12.76 22.53 9.09
C LEU A 266 13.24 23.66 10.00
N ALA A 267 12.62 24.84 9.92
CA ALA A 267 12.96 25.97 10.76
C ALA A 267 12.77 25.68 12.27
N ARG A 268 11.87 24.75 12.60
CA ARG A 268 11.62 24.31 13.98
C ARG A 268 12.52 23.15 14.43
N LEU A 269 13.19 22.47 13.50
CA LEU A 269 13.96 21.25 13.72
C LEU A 269 15.41 21.43 13.21
N PRO A 270 16.21 22.29 13.86
CA PRO A 270 17.51 22.71 13.35
C PRO A 270 18.57 21.59 13.34
N ARG A 271 18.46 20.57 14.19
CA ARG A 271 19.42 19.44 14.17
C ARG A 271 19.14 18.55 12.98
N PHE A 272 17.87 18.24 12.74
CA PHE A 272 17.43 17.51 11.56
C PHE A 272 17.78 18.27 10.28
N GLU A 273 17.48 19.57 10.19
CA GLU A 273 17.81 20.37 9.01
C GLU A 273 19.31 20.32 8.69
N ARG A 274 20.15 20.52 9.72
CA ARG A 274 21.61 20.47 9.57
C ARG A 274 22.08 19.10 9.08
N ARG A 275 21.54 18.00 9.62
CA ARG A 275 21.92 16.65 9.22
C ARG A 275 21.46 16.33 7.80
N MET A 276 20.22 16.66 7.46
CA MET A 276 19.68 16.53 6.11
C MET A 276 20.52 17.32 5.09
N ARG A 277 20.88 18.57 5.41
CA ARG A 277 21.72 19.41 4.54
C ARG A 277 23.10 18.79 4.36
N TRP A 278 23.76 18.41 5.47
CA TRP A 278 25.04 17.72 5.40
C TRP A 278 24.97 16.48 4.52
N PHE A 279 23.93 15.65 4.66
CA PHE A 279 23.77 14.45 3.85
C PHE A 279 23.66 14.79 2.36
N LEU A 280 22.80 15.75 2.01
CA LEU A 280 22.59 16.16 0.61
C LEU A 280 23.83 16.81 -0.01
N ASP A 281 24.65 17.49 0.79
CA ASP A 281 25.89 18.14 0.33
C ASP A 281 27.07 17.15 0.21
N ASN A 282 27.00 15.98 0.88
CA ASN A 282 28.07 14.97 0.89
C ASN A 282 27.72 13.68 0.14
N ARG A 283 26.48 13.55 -0.36
CA ARG A 283 25.97 12.41 -1.13
C ARG A 283 25.32 12.89 -2.43
N GLU A 284 26.14 13.42 -3.32
CA GLU A 284 25.71 13.89 -4.64
C GLU A 284 25.03 12.78 -5.46
N ASP A 285 25.45 11.53 -5.27
CA ASP A 285 24.85 10.32 -5.82
C ASP A 285 23.38 10.11 -5.40
N LEU A 286 22.94 10.73 -4.29
CA LEU A 286 21.58 10.60 -3.77
C LEU A 286 20.79 11.90 -3.81
N CYS A 287 21.46 13.05 -3.95
CA CYS A 287 20.81 14.36 -3.76
C CYS A 287 19.73 14.64 -4.82
N HIS A 288 19.86 14.04 -6.01
CA HIS A 288 18.91 14.15 -7.12
C HIS A 288 17.56 13.48 -6.85
N LEU A 289 17.49 12.56 -5.87
CA LEU A 289 16.26 11.89 -5.47
C LEU A 289 15.32 12.80 -4.65
N VAL A 290 15.80 13.97 -4.19
CA VAL A 290 14.95 14.97 -3.50
C VAL A 290 14.49 16.04 -4.49
N THR A 291 13.20 16.01 -4.82
CA THR A 291 12.59 17.07 -5.64
C THR A 291 12.39 18.33 -4.80
N ARG A 292 12.75 19.49 -5.34
CA ARG A 292 12.71 20.80 -4.65
C ARG A 292 11.85 21.79 -5.43
N GLN A 293 10.95 22.49 -4.75
CA GLN A 293 10.15 23.58 -5.35
C GLN A 293 10.27 24.84 -4.50
N LEU A 294 10.47 25.99 -5.15
CA LEU A 294 10.44 27.29 -4.49
C LEU A 294 8.99 27.71 -4.22
N THR A 295 8.73 28.13 -3.00
CA THR A 295 7.49 28.82 -2.61
C THR A 295 7.49 30.25 -3.14
N ARG A 296 6.31 30.89 -3.12
CA ARG A 296 6.16 32.31 -3.46
C ARG A 296 7.03 33.23 -2.60
N ASP A 297 7.32 32.82 -1.38
CA ASP A 297 8.13 33.56 -0.40
C ASP A 297 9.64 33.19 -0.47
N GLY A 298 10.05 32.46 -1.51
CA GLY A 298 11.46 32.09 -1.75
C GLY A 298 11.99 30.92 -0.90
N GLN A 299 11.16 30.34 -0.02
CA GLN A 299 11.52 29.15 0.75
C GLN A 299 11.44 27.86 -0.09
N LYS A 300 12.21 26.82 0.25
CA LYS A 300 12.26 25.56 -0.52
C LYS A 300 11.44 24.46 0.15
N ARG A 301 10.36 24.02 -0.50
CA ARG A 301 9.66 22.76 -0.17
C ARG A 301 10.44 21.59 -0.74
N ARG A 302 10.42 20.46 -0.03
CA ARG A 302 11.08 19.23 -0.47
C ARG A 302 10.07 18.11 -0.57
N LEU A 303 10.12 17.37 -1.66
CA LEU A 303 9.37 16.15 -1.90
C LEU A 303 10.33 14.97 -1.82
N LEU A 304 10.00 14.04 -0.92
CA LEU A 304 10.59 12.72 -0.86
C LEU A 304 9.61 11.75 -1.49
N SER A 305 10.03 11.12 -2.60
CA SER A 305 9.22 10.14 -3.31
C SER A 305 10.09 9.14 -4.06
N LEU A 306 9.60 7.90 -4.19
CA LEU A 306 10.22 6.90 -5.08
C LEU A 306 9.95 7.19 -6.56
N VAL A 307 8.86 7.92 -6.82
CA VAL A 307 8.42 8.29 -8.18
C VAL A 307 8.21 9.80 -8.23
N SER A 308 8.99 10.50 -9.04
CA SER A 308 8.89 11.96 -9.20
C SER A 308 9.22 12.39 -10.63
N GLY A 309 8.89 13.63 -10.97
CA GLY A 309 9.20 14.22 -12.28
C GLY A 309 8.64 13.40 -13.43
N GLU A 310 9.49 13.09 -14.41
CA GLU A 310 9.12 12.33 -15.60
C GLU A 310 8.62 10.91 -15.28
N ARG A 311 9.24 10.22 -14.32
CA ARG A 311 8.79 8.88 -13.89
C ARG A 311 7.35 8.92 -13.39
N LEU A 312 6.98 9.97 -12.66
CA LEU A 312 5.60 10.15 -12.17
C LEU A 312 4.63 10.31 -13.34
N GLN A 313 4.97 11.11 -14.34
CA GLN A 313 4.14 11.28 -15.53
C GLN A 313 3.95 9.96 -16.30
N ARG A 314 5.03 9.18 -16.48
CA ARG A 314 5.00 7.88 -17.19
C ARG A 314 4.18 6.83 -16.47
N VAL A 315 4.34 6.69 -15.14
CA VAL A 315 3.51 5.74 -14.37
C VAL A 315 2.03 6.15 -14.40
N LEU A 316 1.74 7.45 -14.27
CA LEU A 316 0.36 7.94 -14.31
C LEU A 316 -0.29 7.76 -15.68
N SER A 317 0.47 7.80 -16.79
CA SER A 317 -0.12 7.53 -18.11
C SER A 317 -0.69 6.12 -18.21
N TYR A 318 -0.05 5.10 -17.60
CA TYR A 318 -0.63 3.76 -17.51
C TYR A 318 -1.81 3.70 -16.53
N MET A 319 -1.64 4.25 -15.31
CA MET A 319 -2.66 4.16 -14.26
C MET A 319 -3.99 4.80 -14.68
N LEU A 320 -3.94 5.87 -15.47
CA LEU A 320 -5.10 6.67 -15.86
C LEU A 320 -5.63 6.33 -17.27
N ASP A 321 -5.12 5.27 -17.90
CA ASP A 321 -5.59 4.78 -19.20
C ASP A 321 -6.70 3.73 -19.04
N GLU A 322 -7.81 3.91 -19.76
CA GLU A 322 -8.98 3.02 -19.68
C GLU A 322 -8.75 1.64 -20.33
N SER A 323 -7.80 1.55 -21.25
CA SER A 323 -7.32 0.29 -21.84
C SER A 323 -6.34 -0.46 -20.93
N GLU A 324 -5.85 0.19 -19.88
CA GLU A 324 -4.94 -0.36 -18.89
C GLU A 324 -5.66 -0.48 -17.53
N PHE A 325 -5.35 0.39 -16.57
CA PHE A 325 -5.79 0.27 -15.18
C PHE A 325 -7.08 1.02 -14.86
N LEU A 326 -7.41 2.10 -15.58
CA LEU A 326 -8.54 2.96 -15.22
C LEU A 326 -9.87 2.32 -15.58
N SER A 327 -10.65 1.98 -14.56
CA SER A 327 -12.02 1.49 -14.70
C SER A 327 -13.01 2.61 -14.38
N PRO A 328 -14.26 2.56 -14.91
CA PRO A 328 -15.37 3.39 -14.43
C PRO A 328 -15.60 3.31 -12.91
N HIS A 329 -15.06 2.28 -12.25
CA HIS A 329 -15.28 1.98 -10.83
C HIS A 329 -14.03 2.15 -9.95
N GLY A 330 -12.84 2.46 -10.51
CA GLY A 330 -11.59 2.60 -9.76
C GLY A 330 -10.36 2.21 -10.57
N ILE A 331 -9.26 1.91 -9.89
CA ILE A 331 -8.02 1.36 -10.48
C ILE A 331 -8.04 -0.16 -10.31
N ARG A 332 -7.87 -0.88 -11.43
CA ARG A 332 -7.79 -2.34 -11.49
C ARG A 332 -6.51 -2.87 -10.84
N ALA A 333 -6.55 -4.10 -10.32
CA ALA A 333 -5.37 -4.73 -9.74
C ALA A 333 -4.32 -5.16 -10.78
N LEU A 334 -4.80 -5.49 -11.99
CA LEU A 334 -3.99 -5.83 -13.16
C LEU A 334 -4.48 -5.03 -14.35
N SER A 335 -3.56 -4.58 -15.20
CA SER A 335 -3.89 -3.89 -16.43
C SER A 335 -4.76 -4.77 -17.34
N ARG A 336 -5.81 -4.15 -17.91
CA ARG A 336 -6.68 -4.76 -18.92
C ARG A 336 -5.94 -5.09 -20.22
N HIS A 337 -4.75 -4.53 -20.44
CA HIS A 337 -3.84 -4.91 -21.54
C HIS A 337 -3.58 -6.42 -21.59
N HIS A 338 -3.46 -7.06 -20.42
CA HIS A 338 -3.21 -8.49 -20.30
C HIS A 338 -4.38 -9.39 -20.72
N ARG A 339 -5.55 -8.80 -21.05
CA ARG A 339 -6.66 -9.54 -21.67
C ARG A 339 -6.31 -10.03 -23.07
N GLU A 340 -5.62 -9.19 -23.85
CA GLU A 340 -5.20 -9.51 -25.22
C GLU A 340 -3.72 -9.92 -25.26
N HIS A 341 -2.93 -9.47 -24.28
CA HIS A 341 -1.48 -9.68 -24.19
C HIS A 341 -1.12 -10.33 -22.85
N PRO A 342 -1.56 -11.57 -22.60
CA PRO A 342 -1.25 -12.30 -21.37
C PRO A 342 0.26 -12.37 -21.16
N TYR A 343 0.72 -12.19 -19.92
CA TYR A 343 2.14 -12.40 -19.62
C TYR A 343 2.41 -13.89 -19.48
N VAL A 344 3.40 -14.40 -20.21
CA VAL A 344 3.76 -15.81 -20.25
C VAL A 344 5.26 -15.97 -20.08
N VAL A 345 5.68 -16.86 -19.17
CA VAL A 345 7.07 -17.29 -19.01
C VAL A 345 7.14 -18.81 -19.03
N HIS A 346 8.18 -19.34 -19.68
CA HIS A 346 8.42 -20.78 -19.72
C HIS A 346 9.57 -21.13 -18.78
N VAL A 347 9.29 -21.95 -17.77
CA VAL A 347 10.26 -22.40 -16.77
C VAL A 347 10.22 -23.91 -16.68
N ASN A 348 11.38 -24.58 -16.78
CA ASN A 348 11.48 -26.05 -16.72
C ASN A 348 10.52 -26.80 -17.66
N GLY A 349 10.23 -26.23 -18.83
CA GLY A 349 9.29 -26.80 -19.80
C GLY A 349 7.80 -26.66 -19.42
N GLN A 350 7.48 -25.91 -18.37
CA GLN A 350 6.12 -25.55 -18.00
C GLN A 350 5.82 -24.09 -18.33
N GLU A 351 4.61 -23.84 -18.86
CA GLU A 351 4.10 -22.50 -19.09
C GLU A 351 3.52 -21.93 -17.78
N HIS A 352 3.99 -20.76 -17.38
CA HIS A 352 3.38 -19.97 -16.31
C HIS A 352 2.80 -18.70 -16.90
N ARG A 353 1.54 -18.42 -16.55
CA ARG A 353 0.72 -17.41 -17.23
C ARG A 353 -0.05 -16.52 -16.26
N VAL A 354 -0.14 -15.24 -16.61
CA VAL A 354 -0.97 -14.24 -15.93
C VAL A 354 -1.95 -13.65 -16.94
N ASP A 355 -3.23 -13.94 -16.73
CA ASP A 355 -4.37 -13.43 -17.49
C ASP A 355 -5.05 -12.27 -16.77
N TYR A 356 -5.73 -11.42 -17.53
CA TYR A 356 -6.68 -10.47 -16.97
C TYR A 356 -8.01 -11.14 -16.66
N GLU A 357 -8.30 -11.25 -15.37
CA GLU A 357 -9.51 -11.86 -14.80
C GLU A 357 -10.23 -10.81 -13.96
N PRO A 358 -11.25 -10.10 -14.49
CA PRO A 358 -11.86 -8.98 -13.79
C PRO A 358 -12.74 -9.39 -12.60
N ALA A 359 -12.98 -10.69 -12.40
CA ALA A 359 -13.91 -11.26 -11.42
C ALA A 359 -13.20 -12.27 -10.49
N GLU A 360 -13.80 -13.42 -10.20
CA GLU A 360 -13.13 -14.56 -9.56
C GLU A 360 -12.00 -15.11 -10.44
N SER A 361 -10.96 -15.69 -9.83
CA SER A 361 -9.91 -16.36 -10.60
C SER A 361 -10.41 -17.71 -11.13
N SER A 362 -10.04 -18.03 -12.37
CA SER A 362 -10.28 -19.33 -13.00
C SER A 362 -9.31 -20.41 -12.53
N THR A 363 -8.30 -20.05 -11.74
CA THR A 363 -7.29 -20.97 -11.23
C THR A 363 -7.32 -21.04 -9.71
N GLY A 364 -7.16 -22.24 -9.15
CA GLY A 364 -6.99 -22.44 -7.70
C GLY A 364 -5.55 -22.18 -7.21
N LEU A 365 -4.70 -21.58 -8.05
CA LEU A 365 -3.34 -21.20 -7.65
C LEU A 365 -3.45 -20.29 -6.42
N PHE A 366 -2.68 -20.62 -5.38
CA PHE A 366 -2.65 -19.92 -4.08
C PHE A 366 -3.90 -20.07 -3.20
N GLY A 367 -4.82 -21.00 -3.54
CA GLY A 367 -5.73 -21.62 -2.58
C GLY A 367 -6.91 -20.79 -2.06
N GLY A 368 -7.21 -19.63 -2.64
CA GLY A 368 -8.25 -18.71 -2.16
C GLY A 368 -9.32 -18.32 -3.19
N ASN A 369 -10.42 -17.75 -2.69
CA ASN A 369 -11.46 -17.09 -3.50
C ASN A 369 -11.08 -15.64 -3.88
N SER A 370 -9.95 -15.15 -3.42
CA SER A 370 -9.45 -13.79 -3.66
C SER A 370 -8.73 -13.70 -5.01
N ASN A 371 -8.92 -12.57 -5.72
CA ASN A 371 -8.29 -12.36 -7.02
C ASN A 371 -7.71 -10.95 -7.20
N TRP A 372 -6.40 -10.87 -7.45
CA TRP A 372 -5.62 -9.66 -7.73
C TRP A 372 -5.28 -9.49 -9.22
N ARG A 373 -5.81 -10.35 -10.11
CA ARG A 373 -5.52 -10.33 -11.55
C ARG A 373 -6.52 -9.52 -12.38
N GLY A 374 -7.09 -8.47 -11.81
CA GLY A 374 -8.04 -7.61 -12.53
C GLY A 374 -9.05 -6.84 -11.67
N PRO A 375 -9.57 -7.40 -10.55
CA PRO A 375 -10.57 -6.71 -9.74
C PRO A 375 -10.06 -5.40 -9.13
N ILE A 376 -11.00 -4.59 -8.64
CA ILE A 376 -10.76 -3.35 -7.92
C ILE A 376 -10.79 -3.63 -6.42
N TRP A 377 -9.73 -3.19 -5.74
CA TRP A 377 -9.57 -3.32 -4.30
C TRP A 377 -9.54 -1.94 -3.65
N PHE A 378 -10.44 -1.73 -2.69
CA PHE A 378 -10.54 -0.49 -1.92
C PHE A 378 -9.25 -0.08 -1.20
N PRO A 379 -8.50 -0.96 -0.49
CA PRO A 379 -7.30 -0.54 0.23
C PRO A 379 -6.26 0.11 -0.69
N MET A 380 -6.00 -0.50 -1.85
CA MET A 380 -5.00 -0.02 -2.81
C MET A 380 -5.44 1.29 -3.46
N ASN A 381 -6.70 1.36 -3.88
CA ASN A 381 -7.29 2.58 -4.44
C ASN A 381 -7.28 3.74 -3.44
N PHE A 382 -7.56 3.47 -2.16
CA PHE A 382 -7.54 4.47 -1.11
C PHE A 382 -6.13 5.07 -0.93
N LEU A 383 -5.10 4.21 -0.90
CA LEU A 383 -3.72 4.66 -0.82
C LEU A 383 -3.29 5.47 -2.06
N LEU A 384 -3.70 5.07 -3.28
CA LEU A 384 -3.45 5.83 -4.51
C LEU A 384 -4.06 7.24 -4.42
N ILE A 385 -5.31 7.34 -3.97
CA ILE A 385 -6.00 8.63 -3.78
C ILE A 385 -5.25 9.50 -2.77
N GLU A 386 -4.85 8.95 -1.62
CA GLU A 386 -4.07 9.72 -0.63
C GLU A 386 -2.71 10.18 -1.18
N SER A 387 -2.04 9.34 -1.96
CA SER A 387 -0.78 9.70 -2.61
C SER A 387 -0.92 10.83 -3.62
N LEU A 388 -1.92 10.76 -4.49
CA LEU A 388 -2.21 11.82 -5.45
C LEU A 388 -2.51 13.15 -4.75
N GLN A 389 -3.24 13.12 -3.63
CA GLN A 389 -3.47 14.31 -2.79
C GLN A 389 -2.17 14.85 -2.18
N ARG A 390 -1.22 13.99 -1.76
CA ARG A 390 0.09 14.42 -1.25
C ARG A 390 0.99 15.00 -2.34
N PHE A 391 1.00 14.40 -3.52
CA PHE A 391 1.71 14.96 -4.67
C PHE A 391 1.12 16.33 -5.05
N ASP A 392 -0.20 16.45 -5.15
CA ASP A 392 -0.84 17.73 -5.44
C ASP A 392 -0.55 18.77 -4.35
N HIS A 393 -0.53 18.36 -3.09
CA HIS A 393 -0.14 19.23 -1.99
C HIS A 393 1.27 19.80 -2.19
N PHE A 394 2.22 19.03 -2.72
CA PHE A 394 3.54 19.52 -3.10
C PHE A 394 3.47 20.48 -4.30
N PHE A 395 2.89 20.04 -5.42
CA PHE A 395 2.89 20.79 -6.68
C PHE A 395 1.91 21.97 -6.72
N ARG A 396 0.95 22.04 -5.79
CA ARG A 396 -0.10 23.08 -5.68
C ARG A 396 -0.89 23.31 -6.98
N GLY A 397 -1.21 22.22 -7.68
CA GLY A 397 -1.95 22.25 -8.95
C GLY A 397 -1.10 22.57 -10.20
N ASP A 398 0.21 22.79 -10.05
CA ASP A 398 1.10 23.07 -11.18
C ASP A 398 1.41 21.80 -12.01
N PHE A 399 1.37 20.62 -11.38
CA PHE A 399 1.54 19.33 -12.06
C PHE A 399 0.18 18.81 -12.53
N LYS A 400 0.02 18.71 -13.85
CA LYS A 400 -1.21 18.23 -14.48
C LYS A 400 -0.95 17.02 -15.36
N VAL A 401 -1.93 16.15 -15.43
CA VAL A 401 -1.92 14.94 -16.26
C VAL A 401 -3.20 14.87 -17.07
N GLU A 402 -3.17 14.08 -18.12
CA GLU A 402 -4.36 13.79 -18.91
C GLU A 402 -5.25 12.79 -18.18
N PHE A 403 -6.56 13.05 -18.13
CA PHE A 403 -7.52 12.16 -17.47
C PHE A 403 -8.86 12.10 -18.21
N PRO A 404 -9.25 10.92 -18.73
CA PRO A 404 -8.41 9.73 -18.92
C PRO A 404 -7.18 9.99 -19.81
N THR A 405 -6.15 9.14 -19.72
CA THR A 405 -5.04 9.16 -20.69
C THR A 405 -5.60 9.02 -22.11
N GLY A 406 -5.14 9.86 -23.04
CA GLY A 406 -5.62 9.89 -24.44
C GLY A 406 -6.88 10.74 -24.69
N SER A 407 -7.48 11.35 -23.66
CA SER A 407 -8.67 12.21 -23.78
C SER A 407 -8.44 13.67 -24.19
N GLY A 408 -7.20 14.17 -24.13
CA GLY A 408 -6.84 15.59 -24.24
C GLY A 408 -7.27 16.47 -23.06
N ARG A 409 -7.95 15.93 -22.04
CA ARG A 409 -8.41 16.67 -20.86
C ARG A 409 -7.32 16.70 -19.79
N SER A 410 -6.77 17.88 -19.52
CA SER A 410 -5.78 18.08 -18.46
C SER A 410 -6.44 18.35 -17.10
N MET A 411 -6.02 17.61 -16.07
CA MET A 411 -6.49 17.72 -14.68
C MET A 411 -5.32 17.77 -13.69
N THR A 412 -5.49 18.46 -12.56
CA THR A 412 -4.53 18.40 -11.46
C THR A 412 -4.61 17.05 -10.74
N LEU A 413 -3.59 16.70 -9.96
CA LEU A 413 -3.59 15.44 -9.21
C LEU A 413 -4.68 15.41 -8.13
N TRP A 414 -5.05 16.57 -7.57
CA TRP A 414 -6.20 16.67 -6.66
C TRP A 414 -7.53 16.38 -7.37
N GLU A 415 -7.72 16.91 -8.58
CA GLU A 415 -8.93 16.66 -9.37
C GLU A 415 -9.03 15.18 -9.77
N VAL A 416 -7.91 14.56 -10.16
CA VAL A 416 -7.84 13.11 -10.43
C VAL A 416 -8.18 12.30 -9.18
N ALA A 417 -7.61 12.63 -8.02
CA ALA A 417 -7.92 11.96 -6.76
C ALA A 417 -9.41 12.06 -6.39
N ALA A 418 -10.03 13.23 -6.63
CA ALA A 418 -11.46 13.43 -6.42
C ALA A 418 -12.29 12.59 -7.40
N GLU A 419 -11.88 12.47 -8.66
CA GLU A 419 -12.59 11.66 -9.64
C GLU A 419 -12.51 10.17 -9.35
N LEU A 420 -11.35 9.66 -8.93
CA LEU A 420 -11.19 8.27 -8.46
C LEU A 420 -12.06 8.02 -7.21
N SER A 421 -12.12 8.96 -6.28
CA SER A 421 -13.01 8.87 -5.10
C SER A 421 -14.48 8.79 -5.53
N ARG A 422 -14.91 9.58 -6.52
CA ARG A 422 -16.26 9.51 -7.08
C ARG A 422 -16.55 8.20 -7.80
N ARG A 423 -15.56 7.61 -8.50
CA ARG A 423 -15.71 6.30 -9.17
C ARG A 423 -15.96 5.19 -8.15
N LEU A 424 -15.16 5.14 -7.08
CA LEU A 424 -15.31 4.16 -6.01
C LEU A 424 -16.63 4.32 -5.24
N THR A 425 -17.02 5.56 -4.92
CA THR A 425 -18.27 5.81 -4.21
C THR A 425 -19.50 5.48 -5.06
N ARG A 426 -19.45 5.75 -6.38
CA ARG A 426 -20.51 5.40 -7.33
C ARG A 426 -20.83 3.91 -7.40
N ILE A 427 -19.90 3.03 -7.03
CA ILE A 427 -20.18 1.58 -6.91
C ILE A 427 -21.40 1.31 -6.02
N PHE A 428 -21.55 2.09 -4.95
CA PHE A 428 -22.61 1.93 -3.98
C PHE A 428 -23.81 2.83 -4.23
N LEU A 429 -23.78 3.72 -5.22
CA LEU A 429 -24.85 4.68 -5.50
C LEU A 429 -25.74 4.21 -6.65
N ARG A 430 -26.98 4.71 -6.69
CA ARG A 430 -27.86 4.48 -7.83
C ARG A 430 -27.43 5.37 -8.99
N ASP A 431 -27.40 4.80 -10.19
CA ASP A 431 -27.23 5.52 -11.44
C ASP A 431 -28.56 6.13 -11.93
N ALA A 432 -28.55 6.65 -13.16
CA ALA A 432 -29.73 7.25 -13.79
C ALA A 432 -30.88 6.25 -14.02
N ASP A 433 -30.57 4.96 -14.14
CA ASP A 433 -31.54 3.88 -14.30
C ASP A 433 -32.00 3.31 -12.94
N GLY A 434 -31.54 3.91 -11.84
CA GLY A 434 -31.85 3.49 -10.48
C GLY A 434 -31.10 2.24 -10.01
N ARG A 435 -30.09 1.79 -10.78
CA ARG A 435 -29.32 0.57 -10.52
C ARG A 435 -28.00 0.90 -9.81
N ARG A 436 -27.47 -0.05 -9.03
CA ARG A 436 -26.17 0.09 -8.35
C ARG A 436 -25.16 -0.89 -8.93
N PRO A 437 -23.93 -0.46 -9.26
CA PRO A 437 -22.89 -1.37 -9.72
C PRO A 437 -22.63 -2.53 -8.74
N VAL A 438 -22.62 -2.27 -7.42
CA VAL A 438 -22.35 -3.28 -6.39
C VAL A 438 -23.26 -4.52 -6.47
N HIS A 439 -24.50 -4.36 -6.93
CA HIS A 439 -25.46 -5.47 -7.08
C HIS A 439 -25.30 -6.26 -8.39
N GLY A 440 -24.42 -5.81 -9.29
CA GLY A 440 -24.14 -6.46 -10.56
C GLY A 440 -25.40 -6.78 -11.35
N GLY A 441 -25.47 -8.01 -11.86
CA GLY A 441 -26.61 -8.52 -12.62
C GLY A 441 -27.79 -9.06 -11.78
N SER A 442 -27.77 -8.93 -10.45
CA SER A 442 -28.82 -9.51 -9.60
C SER A 442 -30.08 -8.62 -9.56
N GLU A 443 -31.09 -8.96 -10.37
CA GLU A 443 -32.35 -8.20 -10.43
C GLU A 443 -33.07 -8.09 -9.08
N LEU A 444 -32.94 -9.10 -8.21
CA LEU A 444 -33.49 -9.07 -6.86
C LEU A 444 -32.94 -7.88 -6.07
N PHE A 445 -31.61 -7.75 -6.02
CA PHE A 445 -30.97 -6.64 -5.30
C PHE A 445 -31.05 -5.31 -6.05
N GLN A 446 -31.33 -5.32 -7.35
CA GLN A 446 -31.46 -4.07 -8.11
C GLN A 446 -32.85 -3.44 -7.95
N THR A 447 -33.91 -4.26 -7.99
CA THR A 447 -35.28 -3.76 -8.21
C THR A 447 -36.24 -4.03 -7.06
N ASP A 448 -36.04 -5.08 -6.27
CA ASP A 448 -36.99 -5.48 -5.23
C ASP A 448 -37.03 -4.43 -4.10
N PRO A 449 -38.21 -3.86 -3.76
CA PRO A 449 -38.34 -2.82 -2.73
C PRO A 449 -37.83 -3.20 -1.34
N HIS A 450 -37.75 -4.50 -1.02
CA HIS A 450 -37.28 -5.00 0.27
C HIS A 450 -35.77 -5.25 0.30
N TRP A 451 -35.13 -5.46 -0.86
CA TRP A 451 -33.72 -5.83 -0.95
C TRP A 451 -32.82 -4.71 -1.50
N ARG A 452 -33.34 -3.84 -2.37
CA ARG A 452 -32.55 -2.86 -3.14
C ARG A 452 -31.84 -1.76 -2.36
N ASP A 453 -32.13 -1.66 -1.06
CA ASP A 453 -31.53 -0.69 -0.14
C ASP A 453 -30.70 -1.38 0.97
N LEU A 454 -30.61 -2.72 0.95
CA LEU A 454 -29.77 -3.50 1.86
C LEU A 454 -28.37 -3.65 1.25
N LEU A 455 -27.55 -2.61 1.39
CA LEU A 455 -26.19 -2.59 0.87
C LEU A 455 -25.28 -3.57 1.63
N LEU A 456 -24.56 -4.37 0.85
CA LEU A 456 -23.50 -5.25 1.30
C LEU A 456 -22.13 -4.65 0.94
N PHE A 457 -21.10 -5.08 1.66
CA PHE A 457 -19.72 -4.64 1.47
C PHE A 457 -18.90 -5.84 1.07
N TYR A 458 -18.28 -5.77 -0.09
CA TYR A 458 -17.60 -6.89 -0.68
C TYR A 458 -16.08 -6.81 -0.50
N GLU A 459 -15.43 -7.96 -0.52
CA GLU A 459 -13.99 -8.11 -0.45
C GLU A 459 -13.30 -7.31 -1.56
N TYR A 460 -13.78 -7.49 -2.80
CA TYR A 460 -13.33 -6.78 -3.98
C TYR A 460 -14.46 -6.58 -4.98
N PHE A 461 -14.19 -5.84 -6.06
CA PHE A 461 -15.19 -5.45 -7.04
C PHE A 461 -14.74 -5.79 -8.45
N HIS A 462 -15.68 -6.18 -9.31
CA HIS A 462 -15.38 -6.55 -10.67
C HIS A 462 -14.67 -5.40 -11.40
N GLY A 463 -13.52 -5.69 -12.03
CA GLY A 463 -12.64 -4.70 -12.65
C GLY A 463 -13.32 -3.85 -13.72
N ASP A 464 -14.31 -4.39 -14.43
CA ASP A 464 -14.99 -3.69 -15.54
C ASP A 464 -16.40 -3.13 -15.23
N ASN A 465 -17.15 -3.68 -14.27
CA ASN A 465 -18.55 -3.30 -14.05
C ASN A 465 -18.90 -2.99 -12.58
N GLY A 466 -17.94 -3.12 -11.66
CA GLY A 466 -18.12 -2.74 -10.26
C GLY A 466 -19.02 -3.65 -9.43
N ALA A 467 -19.42 -4.83 -9.94
CA ALA A 467 -20.14 -5.83 -9.14
C ALA A 467 -19.34 -6.26 -7.91
N GLY A 468 -19.99 -6.41 -6.76
CA GLY A 468 -19.35 -6.93 -5.55
C GLY A 468 -19.05 -8.43 -5.67
N ILE A 469 -17.83 -8.84 -5.33
CA ILE A 469 -17.34 -10.22 -5.44
C ILE A 469 -16.56 -10.61 -4.17
N GLY A 470 -16.54 -11.92 -3.86
CA GLY A 470 -15.90 -12.46 -2.66
C GLY A 470 -16.77 -12.28 -1.42
N ALA A 471 -16.14 -12.25 -0.25
CA ALA A 471 -16.85 -12.10 1.02
C ALA A 471 -17.75 -10.86 1.02
N SER A 472 -19.02 -11.03 1.42
CA SER A 472 -20.07 -10.02 1.23
C SER A 472 -20.44 -9.22 2.51
N HIS A 473 -19.76 -9.50 3.61
CA HIS A 473 -19.83 -8.72 4.85
C HIS A 473 -18.45 -8.11 5.17
N GLN A 474 -17.65 -7.80 4.15
CA GLN A 474 -16.34 -7.15 4.24
C GLN A 474 -16.45 -5.65 4.58
N THR A 475 -17.21 -5.30 5.62
CA THR A 475 -17.17 -3.97 6.25
C THR A 475 -15.84 -3.71 6.97
N GLY A 476 -14.84 -4.58 6.78
CA GLY A 476 -13.44 -4.32 7.04
C GLY A 476 -12.87 -3.23 6.14
N TRP A 477 -11.91 -3.54 5.26
CA TRP A 477 -11.23 -2.49 4.46
C TRP A 477 -12.18 -1.74 3.53
N THR A 478 -13.29 -2.32 3.08
CA THR A 478 -14.21 -1.64 2.16
C THR A 478 -14.95 -0.50 2.88
N GLY A 479 -14.98 -0.55 4.22
CA GLY A 479 -15.47 0.53 5.06
C GLY A 479 -14.78 1.88 4.85
N VAL A 480 -13.56 1.91 4.27
CA VAL A 480 -12.87 3.18 3.92
C VAL A 480 -13.67 4.04 2.93
N VAL A 481 -14.66 3.47 2.23
CA VAL A 481 -15.60 4.25 1.40
C VAL A 481 -16.30 5.37 2.19
N ALA A 482 -16.55 5.19 3.50
CA ALA A 482 -17.11 6.23 4.35
C ALA A 482 -16.21 7.49 4.38
N LYS A 483 -14.89 7.28 4.37
CA LYS A 483 -13.92 8.38 4.32
C LYS A 483 -13.91 9.06 2.96
N LEU A 484 -14.01 8.30 1.87
CA LEU A 484 -14.10 8.83 0.51
C LEU A 484 -15.36 9.67 0.30
N LEU A 485 -16.51 9.21 0.83
CA LEU A 485 -17.76 9.96 0.83
C LEU A 485 -17.64 11.27 1.62
N GLN A 486 -17.01 11.27 2.80
CA GLN A 486 -16.78 12.51 3.54
C GLN A 486 -15.93 13.52 2.76
N GLN A 487 -15.01 13.06 1.91
CA GLN A 487 -14.10 13.92 1.15
C GLN A 487 -14.70 14.43 -0.16
N SER A 488 -15.52 13.63 -0.83
CA SER A 488 -15.94 13.86 -2.22
C SER A 488 -17.45 13.75 -2.46
N GLY A 489 -18.21 13.30 -1.46
CA GLY A 489 -19.67 13.21 -1.46
C GLY A 489 -20.29 14.56 -1.13
N GLY A 490 -20.32 15.43 -2.13
CA GLY A 490 -21.06 16.69 -2.16
C GLY A 490 -21.88 16.78 -3.42
#